data_AF-A0A962JKW8-F1
#
_entry.id   AF-A0A962JKW8-F1
#
_cell.length_a   1.000
_cell.length_b   1.000
_cell.length_c   1.000
_cell.angle_alpha   90.00
_cell.angle_beta   90.00
_cell.angle_gamma   90.00
#
_symmetry.space_group_name_H-M   'P 1'
#
loop_
_entity.id
_entity.type
_entity.pdbx_description
1 polymer ?
#
loop_
_entity_poly.entity_id
_entity_poly.type
_entity_poly.pdbx_seq_one_letter_code
_entity_poly.pdbx_strand_id
1 'polypeptide(L)'
;MKISVHKTALLVALMFNRSQLKRARLTHKTICRISGRTALRSQFIVQLQAELDDLGFILFESGRGFGLIKYSLLDGALVLSESRYIDDELFEIDVNGDYDFKDIKRELGLSQASEETEKRPDVDNDDWNFDDDDEEDEPAPIKKPKKKRVKKAKKFTRVEHDDVEDDNEDWNF
;
A
#
# COMPACT_ATOMS: atom_id res chain seq x y z
N MET A 1 -22.79 -23.38 -18.13
CA MET A 1 -23.57 -23.38 -16.88
C MET A 1 -22.82 -22.53 -15.87
N LYS A 2 -23.44 -21.51 -15.28
CA LYS A 2 -22.79 -20.66 -14.27
C LYS A 2 -22.94 -21.32 -12.90
N ILE A 3 -21.82 -21.52 -12.21
CA ILE A 3 -21.81 -22.14 -10.89
C ILE A 3 -22.05 -21.04 -9.83
N SER A 4 -22.75 -21.39 -8.74
CA SER A 4 -22.97 -20.47 -7.62
C SER A 4 -21.64 -20.17 -6.90
N VAL A 5 -21.61 -19.08 -6.14
CA VAL A 5 -20.41 -18.67 -5.41
C VAL A 5 -19.96 -19.76 -4.44
N HIS A 6 -20.86 -20.23 -3.57
CA HIS A 6 -20.63 -21.32 -2.63
C HIS A 6 -20.04 -22.59 -3.29
N LYS A 7 -20.60 -23.03 -4.41
CA LYS A 7 -20.07 -24.21 -5.13
C LYS A 7 -18.69 -23.95 -5.73
N THR A 8 -18.43 -22.71 -6.16
CA THR A 8 -17.11 -22.30 -6.65
C THR A 8 -16.09 -22.34 -5.51
N ALA A 9 -16.45 -21.82 -4.32
CA ALA A 9 -15.60 -21.85 -3.12
C ALA A 9 -15.26 -23.30 -2.74
N LEU A 10 -16.25 -24.20 -2.71
CA LEU A 10 -16.03 -25.63 -2.46
C LEU A 10 -15.07 -26.27 -3.47
N LEU A 11 -15.21 -25.97 -4.77
CA LEU A 11 -14.29 -26.49 -5.78
C LEU A 11 -12.87 -25.95 -5.60
N VAL A 12 -12.72 -24.67 -5.26
CA VAL A 12 -11.42 -24.05 -5.00
C VAL A 12 -10.76 -24.68 -3.77
N ALA A 13 -11.52 -24.84 -2.67
CA ALA A 13 -11.06 -25.50 -1.46
C ALA A 13 -10.66 -26.96 -1.72
N LEU A 14 -11.45 -27.70 -2.51
CA LEU A 14 -11.14 -29.08 -2.91
C LEU A 14 -9.85 -29.15 -3.73
N MET A 15 -9.68 -28.24 -4.69
CA MET A 15 -8.47 -28.15 -5.51
C MET A 15 -7.23 -27.86 -4.65
N PHE A 16 -7.37 -26.97 -3.66
CA PHE A 16 -6.30 -26.64 -2.72
C PHE A 16 -5.93 -27.84 -1.83
N ASN A 17 -6.92 -28.50 -1.24
CA ASN A 17 -6.67 -29.68 -0.39
C ASN A 17 -5.99 -30.82 -1.17
N ARG A 18 -6.34 -31.00 -2.46
CA ARG A 18 -5.73 -32.01 -3.32
C ARG A 18 -4.31 -31.67 -3.75
N SER A 19 -3.96 -30.40 -3.86
CA SER A 19 -2.62 -29.99 -4.26
C SER A 19 -1.58 -30.15 -3.14
N GLN A 20 -2.02 -30.33 -1.89
CA GLN A 20 -1.18 -30.43 -0.69
C GLN A 20 -0.23 -29.23 -0.49
N LEU A 21 -0.50 -28.12 -1.17
CA LEU A 21 0.29 -26.89 -1.05
C LEU A 21 -0.14 -26.13 0.20
N LYS A 22 0.84 -25.47 0.85
CA LYS A 22 0.56 -24.55 1.96
C LYS A 22 0.02 -23.20 1.44
N ARG A 23 0.52 -22.74 0.30
CA ARG A 23 0.14 -21.46 -0.30
C ARG A 23 -0.04 -21.68 -1.79
N ALA A 24 -1.10 -21.13 -2.37
CA ALA A 24 -1.38 -21.28 -3.79
C ALA A 24 -1.68 -19.92 -4.42
N ARG A 25 -1.26 -19.76 -5.67
CA ARG A 25 -1.67 -18.62 -6.50
C ARG A 25 -2.67 -19.09 -7.53
N LEU A 26 -3.82 -18.43 -7.57
CA LEU A 26 -4.87 -18.66 -8.55
C LEU A 26 -4.80 -17.57 -9.61
N THR A 27 -4.88 -17.96 -10.87
CA THR A 27 -5.03 -17.00 -11.95
C THR A 27 -6.51 -16.62 -12.10
N HIS A 28 -6.79 -15.43 -12.61
CA HIS A 28 -8.15 -15.02 -12.95
C HIS A 28 -8.81 -16.03 -13.91
N LYS A 29 -8.03 -16.57 -14.87
CA LYS A 29 -8.48 -17.62 -15.80
C LYS A 29 -8.95 -18.89 -15.06
N THR A 30 -8.27 -19.26 -13.99
CA THR A 30 -8.63 -20.42 -13.17
C THR A 30 -10.00 -20.22 -12.52
N ILE A 31 -10.23 -19.07 -11.87
CA ILE A 31 -11.52 -18.78 -11.21
C ILE A 31 -12.65 -18.64 -12.24
N CYS A 32 -12.38 -18.02 -13.40
CA CYS A 32 -13.31 -18.00 -14.53
C CYS A 32 -13.71 -19.42 -14.98
N ARG A 33 -12.72 -20.32 -15.12
CA ARG A 33 -12.95 -21.70 -15.54
C ARG A 33 -13.77 -22.49 -14.52
N ILE A 34 -13.48 -22.32 -13.22
CA ILE A 34 -14.21 -23.01 -12.14
C ILE A 34 -15.63 -22.48 -12.02
N SER A 35 -15.83 -21.16 -12.09
CA SER A 35 -17.16 -20.54 -11.96
C SER A 35 -18.02 -20.65 -13.23
N GLY A 36 -17.40 -21.00 -14.37
CA GLY A 36 -18.04 -20.98 -15.69
C GLY A 36 -18.39 -19.57 -16.16
N ARG A 37 -17.66 -18.55 -15.69
CA ARG A 37 -17.87 -17.13 -16.02
C ARG A 37 -16.79 -16.64 -16.98
N THR A 38 -17.16 -15.74 -17.88
CA THR A 38 -16.22 -15.09 -18.80
C THR A 38 -15.39 -14.01 -18.09
N ALA A 39 -16.04 -13.22 -17.23
CA ALA A 39 -15.42 -12.18 -16.41
C ALA A 39 -15.87 -12.28 -14.95
N LEU A 40 -14.97 -11.95 -14.03
CA LEU A 40 -15.26 -11.86 -12.60
C LEU A 40 -15.58 -10.40 -12.28
N ARG A 41 -16.77 -10.16 -11.72
CA ARG A 41 -17.11 -8.85 -11.16
C ARG A 41 -16.54 -8.74 -9.76
N SER A 42 -16.21 -7.53 -9.32
CA SER A 42 -15.74 -7.25 -7.95
C SER A 42 -16.67 -7.85 -6.89
N GLN A 43 -17.99 -7.66 -7.04
CA GLN A 43 -18.97 -8.24 -6.11
C GLN A 43 -18.89 -9.76 -5.99
N PHE A 44 -18.57 -10.47 -7.08
CA PHE A 44 -18.41 -11.93 -7.03
C PHE A 44 -17.14 -12.32 -6.29
N ILE A 45 -16.07 -11.54 -6.42
CA ILE A 45 -14.79 -11.79 -5.72
C ILE A 45 -15.01 -11.61 -4.22
N VAL A 46 -15.68 -10.53 -3.80
CA VAL A 46 -15.99 -10.28 -2.38
C VAL A 46 -16.86 -11.41 -1.80
N GLN A 47 -17.89 -11.85 -2.53
CA GLN A 47 -18.71 -12.99 -2.09
C GLN A 47 -17.90 -14.29 -2.03
N LEU A 48 -16.99 -14.52 -2.99
CA LEU A 48 -16.13 -15.70 -3.01
C LEU A 48 -15.13 -15.68 -1.86
N GLN A 49 -14.62 -14.51 -1.49
CA GLN A 49 -13.76 -14.32 -0.31
C GLN A 49 -14.52 -14.70 0.96
N ALA A 50 -15.71 -14.14 1.18
CA ALA A 50 -16.53 -14.46 2.35
C ALA A 50 -16.80 -15.97 2.48
N GLU A 51 -17.19 -16.62 1.38
CA GLU A 51 -17.46 -18.07 1.36
C GLU A 51 -16.20 -18.92 1.59
N LEU A 52 -15.03 -18.43 1.18
CA LEU A 52 -13.75 -19.10 1.43
C LEU A 52 -13.25 -18.88 2.85
N ASP A 53 -13.48 -17.69 3.41
CA ASP A 53 -13.17 -17.35 4.79
C ASP A 53 -13.96 -18.27 5.74
N ASP A 54 -15.26 -18.48 5.48
CA ASP A 54 -16.09 -19.45 6.22
C ASP A 54 -15.55 -20.89 6.14
N LEU A 55 -14.91 -21.26 5.02
CA LEU A 55 -14.28 -22.57 4.81
C LEU A 55 -12.87 -22.67 5.40
N GLY A 56 -12.36 -21.59 5.98
CA GLY A 56 -11.05 -21.55 6.60
C GLY A 56 -9.90 -21.16 5.67
N PHE A 57 -10.19 -20.45 4.58
CA PHE A 57 -9.21 -20.01 3.59
C PHE A 57 -9.28 -18.52 3.34
N ILE A 58 -8.12 -17.87 3.37
CA ILE A 58 -7.97 -16.45 3.01
C ILE A 58 -7.67 -16.36 1.52
N LEU A 59 -8.55 -15.70 0.79
CA LEU A 59 -8.34 -15.32 -0.61
C LEU A 59 -8.07 -13.81 -0.69
N PHE A 60 -6.93 -13.42 -1.24
CA PHE A 60 -6.58 -12.01 -1.46
C PHE A 60 -6.17 -11.76 -2.91
N GLU A 61 -6.43 -10.55 -3.40
CA GLU A 61 -5.97 -10.15 -4.72
C GLU A 61 -4.47 -9.78 -4.66
N SER A 62 -3.71 -10.27 -5.62
CA SER A 62 -2.27 -10.01 -5.75
C SER A 62 -2.03 -9.65 -7.20
N GLY A 63 -1.31 -8.58 -7.52
CA GLY A 63 -1.40 -7.85 -8.81
C GLY A 63 -1.51 -8.62 -10.13
N ARG A 64 -1.12 -9.90 -10.21
CA ARG A 64 -1.32 -10.78 -11.38
C ARG A 64 -2.28 -11.97 -11.13
N GLY A 65 -3.21 -11.90 -10.18
CA GLY A 65 -4.15 -12.97 -9.82
C GLY A 65 -4.63 -12.92 -8.38
N PHE A 66 -4.77 -14.08 -7.75
CA PHE A 66 -5.24 -14.21 -6.37
C PHE A 66 -4.30 -15.12 -5.57
N GLY A 67 -4.00 -14.75 -4.34
CA GLY A 67 -3.35 -15.62 -3.36
C GLY A 67 -4.40 -16.36 -2.54
N LEU A 68 -4.14 -17.64 -2.27
CA LEU A 68 -4.97 -18.50 -1.42
C LEU A 68 -4.10 -19.14 -0.35
N ILE A 69 -4.47 -18.96 0.91
CA ILE A 69 -3.75 -19.46 2.09
C ILE A 69 -4.77 -20.02 3.09
N LYS A 70 -4.40 -21.08 3.81
CA LYS A 70 -5.24 -21.65 4.89
C LYS A 70 -4.97 -20.93 6.22
N TYR A 71 -6.00 -20.64 7.03
CA TYR A 71 -5.80 -19.98 8.34
C TYR A 71 -4.83 -20.72 9.25
N SER A 72 -4.79 -22.05 9.20
CA SER A 72 -3.88 -22.86 10.02
C SER A 72 -2.39 -22.53 9.81
N LEU A 73 -2.03 -21.81 8.75
CA LEU A 73 -0.66 -21.33 8.56
C LEU A 73 -0.34 -20.06 9.35
N LEU A 74 -1.36 -19.28 9.70
CA LEU A 74 -1.23 -18.11 10.55
C LEU A 74 -1.10 -18.51 12.03
N ASP A 75 -1.65 -19.65 12.44
CA ASP A 75 -1.45 -20.18 13.80
C ASP A 75 0.02 -20.43 14.15
N GLY A 76 0.87 -20.68 13.14
CA GLY A 76 2.32 -20.84 13.30
C GLY A 76 3.13 -19.56 13.09
N ALA A 77 2.48 -18.43 12.82
CA ALA A 77 3.19 -17.16 12.65
C ALA A 77 3.60 -16.59 14.02
N LEU A 78 4.75 -15.91 14.05
CA LEU A 78 5.14 -15.17 15.27
C LEU A 78 4.10 -14.09 15.56
N VAL A 79 3.57 -14.12 16.78
CA VAL A 79 2.72 -13.06 17.29
C VAL A 79 3.58 -11.82 17.46
N LEU A 80 3.22 -10.76 16.74
CA LEU A 80 3.77 -9.44 17.01
C LEU A 80 3.12 -8.94 18.31
N SER A 81 3.90 -8.95 19.39
CA SER A 81 3.48 -8.41 20.68
C SER A 81 3.69 -6.89 20.71
N GLU A 82 2.70 -6.15 21.22
CA GLU A 82 2.70 -4.69 21.39
C GLU A 82 4.00 -4.20 22.08
N SER A 83 4.38 -4.91 23.15
CA SER A 83 5.51 -4.56 24.02
C SER A 83 6.90 -4.60 23.41
N ARG A 84 7.05 -5.04 22.16
CA ARG A 84 8.36 -5.16 21.50
C ARG A 84 8.58 -4.13 20.41
N TYR A 85 7.51 -3.53 19.91
CA TYR A 85 7.58 -2.77 18.66
C TYR A 85 6.76 -1.49 18.65
N ILE A 86 5.78 -1.33 19.55
CA ILE A 86 4.81 -0.22 19.47
C ILE A 86 4.81 0.64 20.74
N ASP A 87 5.10 0.08 21.92
CA ASP A 87 5.01 0.82 23.19
C ASP A 87 5.85 2.11 23.23
N ASP A 88 7.09 2.07 22.72
CA ASP A 88 7.97 3.23 22.68
C ASP A 88 7.46 4.30 21.69
N GLU A 89 6.98 3.89 20.53
CA GLU A 89 6.40 4.79 19.51
C GLU A 89 5.09 5.43 19.99
N LEU A 90 4.24 4.67 20.68
CA LEU A 90 3.01 5.16 21.31
C LEU A 90 3.31 6.19 22.40
N PHE A 91 4.35 5.97 23.19
CA PHE A 91 4.80 6.91 24.21
C PHE A 91 5.29 8.22 23.57
N GLU A 92 6.06 8.14 22.49
CA GLU A 92 6.51 9.32 21.76
C GLU A 92 5.35 10.11 21.12
N ILE A 93 4.33 9.43 20.60
CA ILE A 93 3.12 10.08 20.06
C ILE A 93 2.35 10.84 21.15
N ASP A 94 2.22 10.27 22.35
CA ASP A 94 1.46 10.88 23.45
C ASP A 94 2.21 12.06 24.09
N VAL A 95 3.55 11.96 24.19
CA VAL A 95 4.40 13.00 24.79
C VAL A 95 4.73 14.13 23.81
N ASN A 96 5.05 13.79 22.56
CA ASN A 96 5.34 14.74 21.50
C ASN A 96 4.13 14.78 20.55
N GLY A 97 3.14 15.63 20.83
CA GLY A 97 1.95 15.82 19.98
C GLY A 97 2.20 16.30 18.54
N ASP A 98 3.45 16.27 18.07
CA ASP A 98 3.91 16.52 16.69
C ASP A 98 4.75 15.33 16.18
N TYR A 99 4.20 14.12 16.30
CA TYR A 99 4.82 12.91 15.77
C TYR A 99 4.65 12.84 14.24
N ASP A 100 5.76 12.89 13.49
CA ASP A 100 5.72 12.93 12.02
C ASP A 100 5.64 11.53 11.40
N PHE A 101 4.43 11.08 11.11
CA PHE A 101 4.15 9.82 10.40
C PHE A 101 4.81 9.73 9.01
N LYS A 102 5.40 10.81 8.47
CA LYS A 102 6.19 10.73 7.24
C LYS A 102 7.46 9.90 7.41
N ASP A 103 8.06 9.91 8.60
CA ASP A 103 9.25 9.13 8.88
C ASP A 103 8.93 7.62 8.90
N ILE A 104 7.81 7.21 9.50
CA ILE A 104 7.27 5.84 9.39
C ILE A 104 7.03 5.44 7.93
N LYS A 105 6.38 6.31 7.14
CA LYS A 105 6.10 6.01 5.73
C LYS A 105 7.38 5.82 4.90
N ARG A 106 8.44 6.56 5.23
CA ARG A 106 9.77 6.40 4.63
C ARG A 106 10.41 5.08 5.02
N GLU A 107 10.32 4.71 6.29
CA GLU A 107 10.85 3.44 6.80
C GLU A 107 10.14 2.22 6.21
N LEU A 108 8.82 2.28 6.08
CA LEU A 108 8.00 1.25 5.42
C LEU A 108 8.22 1.18 3.90
N GLY A 109 9.04 2.07 3.32
CA GLY A 109 9.28 2.15 1.89
C GLY A 109 8.05 2.55 1.07
N LEU A 110 7.03 3.14 1.71
CA LEU A 110 5.77 3.54 1.08
C LEU A 110 5.84 4.94 0.46
N SER A 111 6.99 5.64 0.58
CA SER A 111 7.16 7.04 0.16
C SER A 111 7.47 7.23 -1.33
N GLN A 112 7.19 6.27 -2.21
CA GLN A 112 7.34 6.45 -3.66
C GLN A 112 6.09 5.98 -4.41
N ALA A 113 5.12 6.88 -4.63
CA ALA A 113 4.23 6.90 -5.80
C ALA A 113 3.06 7.90 -5.66
N SER A 114 3.32 9.21 -5.47
CA SER A 114 2.31 10.24 -5.78
C SER A 114 2.91 11.65 -5.87
N GLU A 115 3.92 11.84 -6.72
CA GLU A 115 4.22 13.16 -7.30
C GLU A 115 4.35 13.04 -8.83
N GLU A 116 3.48 12.25 -9.45
CA GLU A 116 3.06 12.54 -10.83
C GLU A 116 1.76 13.33 -10.73
N THR A 117 1.89 14.62 -10.40
CA THR A 117 0.97 15.59 -10.98
C THR A 117 1.11 15.45 -12.48
N GLU A 118 0.13 14.80 -13.11
CA GLU A 118 -0.19 15.01 -14.52
C GLU A 118 -0.33 16.53 -14.71
N LYS A 119 0.77 17.20 -15.07
CA LYS A 119 0.67 18.44 -15.83
C LYS A 119 -0.01 18.03 -17.11
N ARG A 120 -1.33 18.25 -17.18
CA ARG A 120 -2.03 18.31 -18.45
C ARG A 120 -1.18 19.22 -19.35
N PRO A 121 -0.73 18.77 -20.53
CA PRO A 121 -0.19 19.71 -21.49
C PRO A 121 -1.29 20.75 -21.74
N ASP A 122 -0.92 22.01 -21.56
CA ASP A 122 -1.77 23.17 -21.83
C ASP A 122 -2.34 23.00 -23.25
N VAL A 123 -3.64 22.70 -23.34
CA VAL A 123 -4.34 22.73 -24.63
C VAL A 123 -4.49 24.20 -24.97
N ASP A 124 -3.79 24.58 -26.02
CA ASP A 124 -3.82 25.89 -26.64
C ASP A 124 -5.26 26.41 -26.81
N ASN A 125 -5.39 27.70 -26.57
CA ASN A 125 -6.54 28.57 -26.79
C ASN A 125 -7.46 28.14 -27.96
N ASP A 126 -8.61 27.55 -27.64
CA ASP A 126 -9.79 27.62 -28.50
C ASP A 126 -10.73 28.69 -27.93
N ASP A 127 -10.49 29.90 -28.42
CA ASP A 127 -11.47 30.90 -28.88
C ASP A 127 -12.96 30.58 -28.55
N TRP A 128 -13.40 31.03 -27.38
CA TRP A 128 -14.82 31.23 -27.08
C TRP A 128 -15.09 32.73 -26.95
N ASN A 129 -15.29 33.41 -28.08
CA ASN A 129 -15.93 34.71 -28.13
C ASN A 129 -17.38 34.57 -27.63
N PHE A 130 -17.61 34.96 -26.39
CA PHE A 130 -18.94 35.24 -25.86
C PHE A 130 -19.04 36.76 -25.73
N ASP A 131 -19.43 37.41 -26.84
CA ASP A 131 -19.91 38.78 -26.83
C ASP A 131 -21.16 38.82 -25.95
N ASP A 132 -21.09 39.53 -24.83
CA ASP A 132 -22.24 40.23 -24.28
C ASP A 132 -21.75 41.35 -23.36
N ASP A 133 -22.11 42.57 -23.77
CA ASP A 133 -21.91 43.87 -23.16
C ASP A 133 -22.30 43.90 -21.67
N ASP A 134 -21.50 44.60 -20.84
CA ASP A 134 -21.99 45.65 -19.92
C ASP A 134 -20.83 46.23 -19.06
N GLU A 135 -20.30 47.35 -19.56
CA GLU A 135 -19.99 48.63 -18.91
C GLU A 135 -19.53 48.73 -17.42
N GLU A 136 -18.30 49.24 -17.27
CA GLU A 136 -17.77 50.22 -16.29
C GLU A 136 -17.68 49.91 -14.77
N ASP A 137 -16.44 49.77 -14.24
CA ASP A 137 -15.72 50.87 -13.53
C ASP A 137 -14.45 50.35 -12.79
N GLU A 138 -13.27 50.91 -13.10
CA GLU A 138 -12.06 50.88 -12.24
C GLU A 138 -11.75 52.29 -11.71
N PRO A 139 -11.11 52.49 -10.52
CA PRO A 139 -9.63 52.50 -10.48
C PRO A 139 -8.94 52.03 -9.16
N ALA A 140 -7.87 51.23 -9.33
CA ALA A 140 -6.54 51.07 -8.67
C ALA A 140 -6.15 51.77 -7.32
N PRO A 141 -4.91 51.62 -6.77
CA PRO A 141 -4.07 50.44 -6.42
C PRO A 141 -3.44 50.54 -4.99
N ILE A 142 -2.98 49.46 -4.36
CA ILE A 142 -2.03 49.55 -3.21
C ILE A 142 -0.87 48.54 -3.31
N LYS A 143 0.36 49.05 -3.18
CA LYS A 143 1.65 48.35 -3.32
C LYS A 143 2.26 47.92 -1.96
N LYS A 144 2.79 46.68 -1.93
CA LYS A 144 4.07 46.19 -1.30
C LYS A 144 4.11 46.03 0.26
N PRO A 145 4.95 45.14 0.85
CA PRO A 145 6.33 44.86 0.44
C PRO A 145 6.87 43.40 0.51
N LYS A 146 7.99 43.23 -0.21
CA LYS A 146 8.88 42.06 -0.28
C LYS A 146 9.65 41.87 1.04
N LYS A 147 9.85 40.62 1.49
CA LYS A 147 10.95 40.27 2.40
C LYS A 147 11.98 39.38 1.70
N LYS A 148 13.23 39.81 1.81
CA LYS A 148 14.47 39.22 1.29
C LYS A 148 15.17 38.42 2.40
N ARG A 149 15.75 37.28 2.00
CA ARG A 149 17.01 36.63 2.49
C ARG A 149 16.97 36.14 3.96
N VAL A 150 17.58 35.01 4.32
CA VAL A 150 19.02 34.85 4.54
C VAL A 150 19.40 33.35 4.58
N LYS A 151 20.62 33.07 4.07
CA LYS A 151 21.37 31.81 4.05
C LYS A 151 21.78 31.35 5.46
N LYS A 152 22.00 30.05 5.68
CA LYS A 152 23.33 29.51 6.09
C LYS A 152 23.33 27.99 6.25
N ALA A 153 24.49 27.44 5.91
CA ALA A 153 24.88 26.05 5.91
C ALA A 153 25.15 25.50 7.32
N LYS A 154 25.14 24.17 7.44
CA LYS A 154 26.18 23.47 8.21
C LYS A 154 26.37 22.04 7.72
N LYS A 155 27.56 21.79 7.16
CA LYS A 155 28.16 20.46 6.98
C LYS A 155 28.28 19.80 8.35
N PHE A 156 27.94 18.52 8.45
CA PHE A 156 28.42 17.65 9.52
C PHE A 156 29.10 16.44 8.89
N THR A 157 30.42 16.41 9.05
CA THR A 157 31.31 15.27 8.86
C THR A 157 31.23 14.40 10.11
N ARG A 158 31.11 13.08 9.94
CA ARG A 158 31.33 12.06 10.99
C ARG A 158 32.08 10.92 10.28
N VAL A 159 33.41 10.91 10.35
CA VAL A 159 34.25 10.30 11.39
C VAL A 159 33.97 8.79 11.46
N GLU A 160 34.95 8.08 10.90
CA GLU A 160 35.17 6.64 10.89
C GLU A 160 35.08 6.07 12.31
N HIS A 161 34.47 4.88 12.41
CA HIS A 161 34.57 4.07 13.62
C HIS A 161 35.08 2.70 13.21
N ASP A 162 36.13 2.29 13.92
CA ASP A 162 36.99 1.15 13.65
C ASP A 162 36.21 -0.16 13.68
N ASP A 163 36.32 -0.94 12.60
CA ASP A 163 36.01 -2.35 12.60
C ASP A 163 37.04 -3.06 13.49
N VAL A 164 36.61 -3.43 14.69
CA VAL A 164 37.32 -4.39 15.53
C VAL A 164 37.15 -5.76 14.88
N GLU A 165 38.24 -6.26 14.29
CA GLU A 165 38.33 -7.62 13.77
C GLU A 165 38.08 -8.63 14.89
N ASP A 166 37.08 -9.47 14.63
CA ASP A 166 36.63 -10.62 15.39
C ASP A 166 37.62 -11.77 15.12
N ASP A 167 38.70 -11.84 15.90
CA ASP A 167 39.61 -12.97 15.90
C ASP A 167 39.25 -13.94 17.03
N ASN A 168 38.70 -15.07 16.60
CA ASN A 168 38.95 -16.43 17.09
C ASN A 168 39.38 -16.60 18.56
N GLU A 169 38.67 -17.44 19.29
CA GLU A 169 39.26 -18.73 19.66
C GLU A 169 38.23 -19.70 20.24
N ASP A 170 38.46 -20.97 19.91
CA ASP A 170 37.81 -22.20 20.33
C ASP A 170 37.44 -22.24 21.83
N TRP A 171 36.49 -23.12 22.19
CA TRP A 171 36.79 -24.33 22.95
C TRP A 171 35.48 -25.10 23.20
N ASN A 172 35.35 -26.22 22.49
CA ASN A 172 34.47 -27.34 22.83
C ASN A 172 34.61 -27.73 24.31
N PHE A 173 33.48 -28.03 24.96
CA PHE A 173 33.34 -29.22 25.83
C PHE A 173 31.87 -29.61 26.01
#